data_AF-A0A3Q7XGW5-F1
#
_entry.id   AF-A0A3Q7XGW5-F1
#
_cell.length_a   1.000
_cell.length_b   1.000
_cell.length_c   1.000
_cell.angle_alpha   90.00
_cell.angle_beta   90.00
_cell.angle_gamma   90.00
#
_symmetry.space_group_name_H-M   'P 1'
#
loop_
_entity.id
_entity.type
_entity.pdbx_description
1 polymer ?
#
loop_
_entity_poly.entity_id
_entity_poly.type
_entity_poly.pdbx_seq_one_letter_code
_entity_poly.pdbx_strand_id
1 'polypeptide(L)'
;MSFLKGQYFNRFTLLFLTRLFRLILLTSLSNQLKLCKRVYRLKHNERRIRYLAVRTKILLIQLHLIMSMFLLRDIRLLLPAEALVYAKKEIDHAPLVNEDPNLYAPLFRNISVFKRSYELMETILKVYIYRDGARPIFHRPPLKGIYASEGWFMKLMEENKQFVTKDPERAHLFYLPYSAHQMELTLYVHGSHNLKPLSNFLRDYVNEIAAKYPFWNRTHGSDHFLVACHDWGPYTVSGHEELARNTIKALCNADLSERIFIAGRDVSLPETTIRAPRRPLRHIGGNRASLRPILAFFAGSMHGRVRPTLLKYWGGEKDEDMKIYKRLPLKVSQKMTYIQHMKSTKYCLCPMGFEVNSPRIVEAIYYECVPVIIADNFVLPLSDVLDWSAFSVVVAEKDIPRLKEILLSIPMRKYVAMQNNVKMVQKHFLWNPKPMRYDMFHMILHSIWFNKLNQS
;
A
#
# COMPACT_ATOMS: atom_id res chain seq x y z
N MET A 1 28.40 -35.32 7.47
CA MET A 1 27.09 -35.86 7.02
C MET A 1 26.42 -36.52 8.22
N SER A 2 25.09 -36.41 8.33
CA SER A 2 24.19 -36.96 9.37
C SER A 2 24.29 -36.41 10.81
N PHE A 3 23.84 -35.18 11.07
CA PHE A 3 23.22 -34.83 12.37
C PHE A 3 22.24 -33.62 12.34
N LEU A 4 21.86 -33.09 11.16
CA LEU A 4 20.98 -31.90 11.04
C LEU A 4 19.59 -32.16 10.43
N LYS A 5 19.23 -33.40 10.09
CA LYS A 5 17.91 -33.72 9.49
C LYS A 5 16.79 -34.00 10.52
N GLY A 6 17.10 -34.09 11.82
CA GLY A 6 16.15 -34.52 12.85
C GLY A 6 15.27 -33.43 13.50
N GLN A 7 15.67 -32.16 13.47
CA GLN A 7 14.88 -31.07 14.09
C GLN A 7 13.90 -30.40 13.12
N TYR A 8 14.19 -30.37 11.82
CA TYR A 8 13.34 -29.76 10.79
C TYR A 8 12.01 -30.51 10.59
N PHE A 9 11.99 -31.83 10.83
CA PHE A 9 10.79 -32.63 10.66
C PHE A 9 9.79 -32.45 11.81
N ASN A 10 10.23 -31.99 13.00
CA ASN A 10 9.41 -32.07 14.21
C ASN A 10 8.45 -30.87 14.39
N ARG A 11 8.84 -29.65 14.01
CA ARG A 11 8.01 -28.43 14.18
C ARG A 11 6.90 -28.30 13.13
N PHE A 12 7.19 -28.63 11.87
CA PHE A 12 6.16 -28.67 10.82
C PHE A 12 5.15 -29.80 11.05
N THR A 13 5.61 -30.95 11.58
CA THR A 13 4.73 -32.05 11.97
C THR A 13 3.84 -31.64 13.15
N LEU A 14 4.30 -30.84 14.10
CA LEU A 14 3.46 -30.31 15.19
C LEU A 14 2.36 -29.34 14.69
N LEU A 15 2.69 -28.44 13.74
CA LEU A 15 1.72 -27.56 13.06
C LEU A 15 0.73 -28.33 12.18
N PHE A 16 1.18 -29.41 11.54
CA PHE A 16 0.32 -30.31 10.76
C PHE A 16 -0.57 -31.17 11.66
N LEU A 17 -0.03 -31.70 12.76
CA LEU A 17 -0.76 -32.47 13.77
C LEU A 17 -1.80 -31.62 14.48
N THR A 18 -1.53 -30.35 14.77
CA THR A 18 -2.55 -29.42 15.32
C THR A 18 -3.66 -29.11 14.31
N ARG A 19 -3.35 -29.02 13.00
CA ARG A 19 -4.36 -28.96 11.93
C ARG A 19 -5.17 -30.25 11.80
N LEU A 20 -4.52 -31.41 11.90
CA LEU A 20 -5.20 -32.71 11.88
C LEU A 20 -6.09 -32.87 13.12
N PHE A 21 -5.61 -32.45 14.29
CA PHE A 21 -6.39 -32.38 15.53
C PHE A 21 -7.61 -31.47 15.38
N ARG A 22 -7.47 -30.32 14.69
CA ARG A 22 -8.58 -29.41 14.37
C ARG A 22 -9.64 -30.09 13.49
N LEU A 23 -9.23 -30.87 12.48
CA LEU A 23 -10.16 -31.64 11.63
C LEU A 23 -10.86 -32.75 12.43
N ILE A 24 -10.12 -33.47 13.28
CA ILE A 24 -10.62 -34.57 14.11
C ILE A 24 -11.57 -34.05 15.20
N LEU A 25 -11.27 -32.93 15.86
CA LEU A 25 -12.16 -32.31 16.83
C LEU A 25 -13.45 -31.81 16.20
N LEU A 26 -13.38 -31.16 15.03
CA LEU A 26 -14.57 -30.65 14.34
C LEU A 26 -15.47 -31.78 13.82
N THR A 27 -14.89 -32.87 13.31
CA THR A 27 -15.64 -34.05 12.85
C THR A 27 -16.20 -34.86 14.02
N SER A 28 -15.43 -35.05 15.09
CA SER A 28 -15.88 -35.69 16.34
C SER A 28 -17.01 -34.92 17.01
N LEU A 29 -16.92 -33.58 17.10
CA LEU A 29 -18.00 -32.75 17.66
C LEU A 29 -19.25 -32.69 16.76
N SER A 30 -19.09 -32.67 15.43
CA SER A 30 -20.22 -32.78 14.49
C SER A 30 -20.97 -34.10 14.69
N ASN A 31 -20.23 -35.20 14.88
CA ASN A 31 -20.80 -36.51 15.17
C ASN A 31 -21.44 -36.57 16.56
N GLN A 32 -20.84 -35.94 17.58
CA GLN A 32 -21.43 -35.81 18.93
C GLN A 32 -22.72 -34.98 18.92
N LEU A 33 -22.79 -33.88 18.15
CA LEU A 33 -24.00 -33.07 17.96
C LEU A 33 -25.10 -33.83 17.22
N LYS A 34 -24.75 -34.66 16.24
CA LYS A 34 -25.68 -35.57 15.55
C LYS A 34 -26.18 -36.68 16.49
N LEU A 35 -25.32 -37.25 17.33
CA LEU A 35 -25.70 -38.22 18.36
C LEU A 35 -26.61 -37.60 19.42
N CYS A 36 -26.29 -36.39 19.90
CA CYS A 36 -27.08 -35.68 20.89
C CYS A 36 -28.48 -35.34 20.36
N LYS A 37 -28.58 -34.97 19.06
CA LYS A 37 -29.88 -34.82 18.35
C LYS A 37 -30.65 -36.13 18.16
N ARG A 38 -29.97 -37.29 18.10
CA ARG A 38 -30.61 -38.62 18.00
C ARG A 38 -31.09 -39.14 19.35
N VAL A 39 -30.30 -38.96 20.42
CA VAL A 39 -30.61 -39.46 21.77
C VAL A 39 -31.70 -38.63 22.46
N TYR A 40 -31.78 -37.32 22.21
CA TYR A 40 -32.74 -36.44 22.90
C TYR A 40 -34.11 -36.27 22.22
N ARG A 41 -34.42 -37.05 21.16
CA ARG A 41 -35.76 -37.07 20.55
C ARG A 41 -36.85 -37.72 21.43
N LEU A 42 -36.52 -38.15 22.66
CA LEU A 42 -37.44 -38.92 23.50
C LEU A 42 -37.90 -38.25 24.80
N LYS A 43 -37.66 -36.95 25.06
CA LYS A 43 -38.29 -36.27 26.21
C LYS A 43 -38.37 -34.74 26.07
N HIS A 44 -39.56 -34.19 26.29
CA HIS A 44 -39.89 -32.75 26.29
C HIS A 44 -38.93 -31.91 27.14
N ASN A 45 -37.99 -31.18 26.53
CA ASN A 45 -37.34 -30.05 27.19
C ASN A 45 -36.60 -29.10 26.21
N GLU A 46 -37.34 -28.38 25.36
CA GLU A 46 -36.77 -27.43 24.39
C GLU A 46 -35.83 -26.38 25.02
N ARG A 47 -36.13 -25.88 26.23
CA ARG A 47 -35.30 -24.90 26.93
C ARG A 47 -33.90 -25.44 27.23
N ARG A 48 -33.80 -26.72 27.62
CA ARG A 48 -32.53 -27.40 27.93
C ARG A 48 -31.69 -27.62 26.67
N ILE A 49 -32.34 -27.90 25.53
CA ILE A 49 -31.70 -28.03 24.22
C ILE A 49 -31.13 -26.69 23.74
N ARG A 50 -31.88 -25.58 23.85
CA ARG A 50 -31.38 -24.24 23.52
C ARG A 50 -30.21 -23.84 24.41
N TYR A 51 -30.30 -24.11 25.71
CA TYR A 51 -29.21 -23.84 26.66
C TYR A 51 -27.94 -24.65 26.34
N LEU A 52 -28.06 -25.95 26.07
CA LEU A 52 -26.94 -26.79 25.66
C LEU A 52 -26.33 -26.33 24.34
N ALA A 53 -27.15 -25.97 23.34
CA ALA A 53 -26.67 -25.46 22.05
C ALA A 53 -25.89 -24.13 22.19
N VAL A 54 -26.38 -23.20 23.01
CA VAL A 54 -25.67 -21.94 23.31
C VAL A 54 -24.36 -22.23 24.04
N ARG A 55 -24.37 -23.12 25.04
CA ARG A 55 -23.17 -23.48 25.81
C ARG A 55 -22.13 -24.20 24.95
N THR A 56 -22.54 -25.10 24.05
CA THR A 56 -21.64 -25.74 23.07
C THR A 56 -21.07 -24.71 22.08
N LYS A 57 -21.88 -23.74 21.63
CA LYS A 57 -21.40 -22.66 20.75
C LYS A 57 -20.37 -21.77 21.46
N ILE A 58 -20.58 -21.45 22.74
CA ILE A 58 -19.61 -20.72 23.57
C ILE A 58 -18.34 -21.55 23.77
N LEU A 59 -18.45 -22.85 24.09
CA LEU A 59 -17.30 -23.73 24.26
C LEU A 59 -16.48 -23.86 22.96
N LEU A 60 -17.15 -23.94 21.81
CA LEU A 60 -16.52 -23.95 20.48
C LEU A 60 -15.78 -22.65 20.21
N ILE A 61 -16.37 -21.50 20.53
CA ILE A 61 -15.70 -20.20 20.41
C ILE A 61 -14.49 -20.14 21.34
N GLN A 62 -14.62 -20.60 22.59
CA GLN A 62 -13.51 -20.64 23.55
C GLN A 62 -12.39 -21.59 23.10
N LEU A 63 -12.70 -22.81 22.63
CA LEU A 63 -11.71 -23.73 22.06
C LEU A 63 -11.04 -23.13 20.83
N HIS A 64 -11.79 -22.46 19.97
CA HIS A 64 -11.24 -21.81 18.78
C HIS A 64 -10.31 -20.66 19.14
N LEU A 65 -10.67 -19.85 20.15
CA LEU A 65 -9.82 -18.80 20.69
C LEU A 65 -8.55 -19.36 21.35
N ILE A 66 -8.68 -20.40 22.16
CA ILE A 66 -7.55 -21.07 22.82
C ILE A 66 -6.60 -21.67 21.77
N MET A 67 -7.11 -22.42 20.80
CA MET A 67 -6.30 -22.97 19.72
C MET A 67 -5.68 -21.89 18.84
N SER A 68 -6.40 -20.81 18.55
CA SER A 68 -5.86 -19.64 17.84
C SER A 68 -4.70 -19.01 18.62
N MET A 69 -4.83 -18.86 19.93
CA MET A 69 -3.76 -18.36 20.80
C MET A 69 -2.54 -19.28 20.83
N PHE A 70 -2.71 -20.60 20.86
CA PHE A 70 -1.59 -21.55 20.76
C PHE A 70 -0.90 -21.48 19.39
N LEU A 71 -1.67 -21.45 18.31
CA LEU A 71 -1.11 -21.32 16.95
C LEU A 71 -0.36 -19.99 16.76
N LEU A 72 -0.91 -18.89 17.29
CA LEU A 72 -0.26 -17.57 17.31
C LEU A 72 1.04 -17.59 18.12
N ARG A 73 1.09 -18.36 19.21
CA ARG A 73 2.28 -18.51 20.05
C ARG A 73 3.37 -19.29 19.32
N ASP A 74 3.01 -20.36 18.60
CA ASP A 74 3.95 -21.17 17.81
C ASP A 74 4.51 -20.41 16.61
N ILE A 75 3.68 -19.63 15.90
CA ILE A 75 4.13 -18.81 14.77
C ILE A 75 5.15 -17.74 15.21
N ARG A 76 4.96 -17.14 16.39
CA ARG A 76 5.87 -16.11 16.93
C ARG A 76 7.22 -16.65 17.40
N LEU A 77 7.36 -17.97 17.50
CA LEU A 77 8.58 -18.68 17.88
C LEU A 77 9.39 -19.18 16.68
N LEU A 78 8.85 -19.05 15.46
CA LEU A 78 9.58 -19.35 14.24
C LEU A 78 10.75 -18.39 14.06
N LEU A 79 11.86 -18.89 13.52
CA LEU A 79 12.93 -18.03 13.04
C LEU A 79 12.42 -17.19 11.86
N PRO A 80 12.93 -15.97 11.62
CA PRO A 80 12.42 -15.10 10.56
C PRO A 80 12.33 -15.78 9.19
N ALA A 81 13.36 -16.53 8.79
CA ALA A 81 13.35 -17.28 7.52
C ALA A 81 12.25 -18.36 7.46
N GLU A 82 12.06 -19.12 8.54
CA GLU A 82 11.00 -20.14 8.63
C GLU A 82 9.61 -19.50 8.56
N ALA A 83 9.44 -18.33 9.20
CA ALA A 83 8.19 -17.60 9.21
C ALA A 83 7.82 -17.07 7.81
N LEU A 84 8.79 -16.62 7.01
CA LEU A 84 8.58 -16.21 5.62
C LEU A 84 8.13 -17.39 4.74
N VAL A 85 8.82 -18.54 4.85
CA VAL A 85 8.45 -19.76 4.11
C VAL A 85 7.04 -20.24 4.50
N TYR A 86 6.73 -20.22 5.79
CA TYR A 86 5.38 -20.53 6.28
C TYR A 86 4.34 -19.57 5.72
N ALA A 87 4.61 -18.26 5.76
CA ALA A 87 3.67 -17.25 5.25
C ALA A 87 3.40 -17.44 3.75
N LYS A 88 4.45 -17.64 2.94
CA LYS A 88 4.32 -17.88 1.50
C LYS A 88 3.42 -19.08 1.21
N LYS A 89 3.69 -20.21 1.84
CA LYS A 89 2.87 -21.43 1.73
C LYS A 89 1.40 -21.19 2.11
N GLU A 90 1.16 -20.42 3.16
CA GLU A 90 -0.20 -20.14 3.63
C GLU A 90 -0.95 -19.13 2.74
N ILE A 91 -0.23 -18.28 2.01
CA ILE A 91 -0.80 -17.36 1.02
C ILE A 91 -1.16 -18.11 -0.27
N ASP A 92 -0.29 -19.03 -0.72
CA ASP A 92 -0.55 -19.86 -1.91
C ASP A 92 -1.81 -20.72 -1.75
N HIS A 93 -2.16 -21.07 -0.50
CA HIS A 93 -3.36 -21.82 -0.15
C HIS A 93 -4.42 -20.92 0.54
N ALA A 94 -4.48 -19.63 0.18
CA ALA A 94 -5.42 -18.70 0.78
C ALA A 94 -6.88 -19.19 0.62
N PRO A 95 -7.68 -19.20 1.70
CA PRO A 95 -9.07 -19.58 1.61
C PRO A 95 -9.86 -18.56 0.77
N LEU A 96 -10.83 -19.03 0.00
CA LEU A 96 -11.69 -18.17 -0.80
C LEU A 96 -12.48 -17.20 0.08
N VAL A 97 -12.44 -15.92 -0.30
CA VAL A 97 -13.16 -14.81 0.33
C VAL A 97 -14.11 -14.22 -0.70
N ASN A 98 -15.41 -14.41 -0.49
CA ASN A 98 -16.44 -13.85 -1.36
C ASN A 98 -16.93 -12.48 -0.87
N GLU A 99 -17.02 -12.30 0.46
CA GLU A 99 -17.43 -11.07 1.10
C GLU A 99 -16.56 -10.82 2.34
N ASP A 100 -16.20 -9.56 2.57
CA ASP A 100 -15.52 -9.12 3.79
C ASP A 100 -16.12 -7.77 4.22
N PRO A 101 -16.44 -7.58 5.53
CA PRO A 101 -17.06 -6.34 5.99
C PRO A 101 -16.14 -5.12 5.86
N ASN A 102 -14.83 -5.33 5.79
CA ASN A 102 -13.82 -4.27 5.75
C ASN A 102 -13.15 -4.13 4.39
N LEU A 103 -13.36 -5.03 3.44
CA LEU A 103 -12.73 -5.01 2.11
C LEU A 103 -13.80 -5.12 1.02
N TYR A 104 -13.70 -4.27 0.00
CA TYR A 104 -14.64 -4.30 -1.11
C TYR A 104 -14.02 -5.07 -2.28
N ALA A 105 -14.45 -6.33 -2.44
CA ALA A 105 -13.84 -7.30 -3.36
C ALA A 105 -13.59 -6.79 -4.79
N PRO A 106 -14.49 -6.01 -5.44
CA PRO A 106 -14.26 -5.52 -6.81
C PRO A 106 -13.04 -4.62 -7.01
N LEU A 107 -12.40 -4.15 -5.93
CA LEU A 107 -11.19 -3.32 -6.01
C LEU A 107 -9.90 -4.12 -6.02
N PHE A 108 -9.93 -5.40 -5.67
CA PHE A 108 -8.74 -6.21 -5.45
C PHE A 108 -8.53 -7.17 -6.61
N ARG A 109 -7.28 -7.30 -7.07
CA ARG A 109 -6.93 -8.34 -8.06
C ARG A 109 -7.22 -9.74 -7.54
N ASN A 110 -6.92 -9.96 -6.26
CA ASN A 110 -7.26 -11.18 -5.53
C ASN A 110 -7.44 -10.86 -4.04
N ILE A 111 -8.69 -10.65 -3.63
CA ILE A 111 -9.03 -10.31 -2.23
C ILE A 111 -8.63 -11.42 -1.24
N SER A 112 -8.71 -12.70 -1.65
CA SER A 112 -8.38 -13.85 -0.81
C SER A 112 -6.90 -13.86 -0.45
N VAL A 113 -6.04 -13.71 -1.47
CA VAL A 113 -4.57 -13.62 -1.31
C VAL A 113 -4.19 -12.39 -0.51
N PHE A 114 -4.75 -11.22 -0.84
CA PHE A 114 -4.47 -9.98 -0.11
C PHE A 114 -4.84 -10.10 1.38
N LYS A 115 -6.07 -10.52 1.68
CA LYS A 115 -6.53 -10.66 3.07
C LYS A 115 -5.65 -11.64 3.85
N ARG A 116 -5.32 -12.79 3.24
CA ARG A 116 -4.47 -13.79 3.89
C ARG A 116 -3.06 -13.27 4.15
N SER A 117 -2.45 -12.64 3.16
CA SER A 117 -1.13 -12.02 3.29
C SER A 117 -1.11 -10.92 4.36
N TYR A 118 -2.15 -10.08 4.40
CA TYR A 118 -2.29 -9.01 5.38
C TYR A 118 -2.40 -9.53 6.82
N GLU A 119 -3.22 -10.55 7.06
CA GLU A 119 -3.35 -11.19 8.39
C GLU A 119 -2.03 -11.82 8.86
N LEU A 120 -1.27 -12.43 7.94
CA LEU A 120 0.04 -12.99 8.23
C LEU A 120 1.08 -11.90 8.50
N MET A 121 1.07 -10.81 7.72
CA MET A 121 1.91 -9.63 7.97
C MET A 121 1.70 -9.11 9.39
N GLU A 122 0.45 -8.88 9.80
CA GLU A 122 0.12 -8.37 11.15
C GLU A 122 0.62 -9.28 12.27
N THR A 123 0.72 -10.58 12.00
CA THR A 123 1.10 -11.60 12.97
C THR A 123 2.62 -11.81 13.03
N ILE A 124 3.27 -11.83 11.87
CA ILE A 124 4.64 -12.30 11.67
C ILE A 124 5.62 -11.14 11.56
N LEU A 125 5.31 -10.13 10.74
CA LEU A 125 6.30 -9.14 10.31
C LEU A 125 6.93 -8.42 11.50
N LYS A 126 8.26 -8.33 11.44
CA LYS A 126 9.08 -7.51 12.32
C LYS A 126 10.08 -6.74 11.49
N VAL A 127 10.19 -5.44 11.77
CA VAL A 127 11.07 -4.50 11.10
C VAL A 127 12.08 -3.98 12.12
N TYR A 128 13.36 -4.10 11.79
CA TYR A 128 14.42 -3.38 12.50
C TYR A 128 14.65 -2.05 11.80
N ILE A 129 14.80 -0.97 12.58
CA ILE A 129 15.08 0.36 12.05
C ILE A 129 16.51 0.71 12.47
N TYR A 130 17.39 0.97 11.50
CA TYR A 130 18.71 1.51 11.80
C TYR A 130 18.57 2.86 12.50
N ARG A 131 19.37 3.09 13.55
CA ARG A 131 19.36 4.36 14.30
C ARG A 131 20.40 5.36 13.81
N ASP A 132 21.24 4.90 12.89
CA ASP A 132 22.38 5.61 12.34
C ASP A 132 21.93 6.66 11.32
N GLY A 133 22.78 7.67 11.13
CA GLY A 133 22.56 8.76 10.18
C GLY A 133 22.24 10.09 10.86
N ALA A 134 22.74 11.18 10.26
CA ALA A 134 22.58 12.52 10.82
C ALA A 134 21.21 13.14 10.47
N ARG A 135 20.62 13.83 11.44
CA ARG A 135 19.50 14.75 11.19
C ARG A 135 19.99 15.96 10.38
N PRO A 136 19.16 16.56 9.51
CA PRO A 136 17.74 16.29 9.31
C PRO A 136 17.42 15.21 8.27
N ILE A 137 18.42 14.59 7.62
CA ILE A 137 18.18 13.61 6.56
C ILE A 137 17.55 12.34 7.11
N PHE A 138 18.05 11.85 8.25
CA PHE A 138 17.55 10.65 8.90
C PHE A 138 16.64 10.99 10.09
N HIS A 139 15.66 10.13 10.36
CA HIS A 139 14.83 10.19 11.57
C HIS A 139 14.11 11.53 11.82
N ARG A 140 13.86 12.31 10.76
CA ARG A 140 13.16 13.59 10.83
C ARG A 140 12.12 13.70 9.71
N PRO A 141 10.90 13.19 9.95
CA PRO A 141 9.90 13.05 8.90
C PRO A 141 9.35 14.40 8.41
N PRO A 142 9.43 14.74 7.11
CA PRO A 142 8.71 15.87 6.54
C PRO A 142 7.23 15.51 6.35
N LEU A 143 6.34 16.08 7.18
CA LEU A 143 4.90 15.72 7.19
C LEU A 143 4.01 16.62 6.32
N LYS A 144 4.57 17.64 5.67
CA LYS A 144 3.86 18.65 4.89
C LYS A 144 4.45 18.73 3.49
N GLY A 145 3.62 19.07 2.51
CA GLY A 145 4.03 19.23 1.11
C GLY A 145 3.61 18.06 0.26
N ILE A 146 4.09 18.03 -0.98
CA ILE A 146 3.74 17.02 -1.99
C ILE A 146 4.47 15.68 -1.72
N TYR A 147 5.66 15.73 -1.12
CA TYR A 147 6.45 14.56 -0.74
C TYR A 147 6.15 14.04 0.67
N ALA A 148 5.05 14.47 1.29
CA ALA A 148 4.76 14.14 2.68
C ALA A 148 4.65 12.62 2.93
N SER A 149 4.36 11.81 1.91
CA SER A 149 4.21 10.36 2.02
C SER A 149 5.43 9.67 2.65
N GLU A 150 6.67 10.06 2.32
CA GLU A 150 7.88 9.45 2.91
C GLU A 150 7.99 9.77 4.41
N GLY A 151 7.69 11.02 4.80
CA GLY A 151 7.71 11.43 6.19
C GLY A 151 6.60 10.79 7.01
N TRP A 152 5.39 10.68 6.46
CA TRP A 152 4.29 9.99 7.13
C TRP A 152 4.58 8.52 7.35
N PHE A 153 5.12 7.81 6.35
CA PHE A 153 5.55 6.43 6.52
C PHE A 153 6.63 6.32 7.62
N MET A 154 7.68 7.13 7.54
CA MET A 154 8.78 7.13 8.53
C MET A 154 8.26 7.33 9.96
N LYS A 155 7.44 8.37 10.18
CA LYS A 155 6.83 8.67 11.48
C LYS A 155 6.06 7.48 12.01
N LEU A 156 5.14 6.96 11.20
CA LEU A 156 4.23 5.90 11.62
C LEU A 156 4.96 4.57 11.85
N MET A 157 6.02 4.29 11.09
CA MET A 157 6.86 3.11 11.25
C MET A 157 7.67 3.20 12.56
N GLU A 158 8.34 4.32 12.83
CA GLU A 158 9.14 4.53 14.04
C GLU A 158 8.30 4.49 15.32
N GLU A 159 7.08 5.03 15.28
CA GLU A 159 6.14 5.02 16.41
C GLU A 159 5.43 3.66 16.60
N ASN A 160 5.58 2.71 15.65
CA ASN A 160 4.79 1.48 15.64
C ASN A 160 5.28 0.42 16.63
N LYS A 161 4.41 0.00 17.56
CA LYS A 161 4.74 -1.03 18.56
C LYS A 161 4.50 -2.47 18.10
N GLN A 162 3.73 -2.66 17.03
CA GLN A 162 3.38 -3.99 16.52
C GLN A 162 4.47 -4.53 15.59
N PHE A 163 4.97 -3.70 14.68
CA PHE A 163 5.90 -4.12 13.63
C PHE A 163 7.37 -3.87 14.00
N VAL A 164 7.69 -2.85 14.79
CA VAL A 164 9.10 -2.57 15.14
C VAL A 164 9.64 -3.59 16.15
N THR A 165 10.85 -4.09 15.91
CA THR A 165 11.64 -4.85 16.88
C THR A 165 12.92 -4.10 17.24
N LYS A 166 13.33 -4.20 18.51
CA LYS A 166 14.66 -3.74 18.96
C LYS A 166 15.74 -4.82 18.77
N ASP A 167 15.31 -6.06 18.63
CA ASP A 167 16.17 -7.21 18.40
C ASP A 167 16.26 -7.47 16.89
N PRO A 168 17.42 -7.22 16.26
CA PRO A 168 17.60 -7.42 14.82
C PRO A 168 17.57 -8.89 14.40
N GLU A 169 17.87 -9.84 15.30
CA GLU A 169 17.79 -11.28 15.00
C GLU A 169 16.34 -11.77 14.80
N ARG A 170 15.38 -10.97 15.26
CA ARG A 170 13.94 -11.22 15.05
C ARG A 170 13.37 -10.49 13.84
N ALA A 171 14.16 -9.65 13.17
CA ALA A 171 13.69 -8.84 12.06
C ALA A 171 13.60 -9.67 10.77
N HIS A 172 12.56 -9.40 9.99
CA HIS A 172 12.37 -9.93 8.64
C HIS A 172 12.79 -8.90 7.58
N LEU A 173 12.78 -7.62 7.96
CA LEU A 173 13.10 -6.49 7.12
C LEU A 173 13.88 -5.43 7.92
N PHE A 174 14.77 -4.73 7.23
CA PHE A 174 15.61 -3.66 7.77
C PHE A 174 15.28 -2.34 7.05
N TYR A 175 14.80 -1.35 7.81
CA TYR A 175 14.41 -0.05 7.27
C TYR A 175 15.57 0.93 7.30
N LEU A 176 15.81 1.63 6.17
CA LEU A 176 16.70 2.79 6.06
C LEU A 176 15.89 4.09 6.18
N PRO A 177 15.84 4.76 7.35
CA PRO A 177 14.91 5.84 7.64
C PRO A 177 15.43 7.21 7.18
N TYR A 178 15.71 7.35 5.87
CA TYR A 178 16.13 8.61 5.27
C TYR A 178 14.96 9.33 4.56
N SER A 179 15.14 10.62 4.29
CA SER A 179 14.23 11.43 3.47
C SER A 179 14.97 11.96 2.25
N ALA A 180 14.53 11.55 1.05
CA ALA A 180 15.07 12.07 -0.20
C ALA A 180 14.81 13.57 -0.34
N HIS A 181 13.68 14.07 0.18
CA HIS A 181 13.42 15.51 0.21
C HIS A 181 14.39 16.26 1.13
N GLN A 182 14.70 15.74 2.32
CA GLN A 182 15.70 16.37 3.20
C GLN A 182 17.11 16.30 2.61
N MET A 183 17.44 15.24 1.86
CA MET A 183 18.71 15.17 1.12
C MET A 183 18.79 16.25 0.06
N GLU A 184 17.72 16.48 -0.71
CA GLU A 184 17.66 17.58 -1.67
C GLU A 184 17.90 18.92 -0.97
N LEU A 185 17.13 19.23 0.09
CA LEU A 185 17.26 20.49 0.82
C LEU A 185 18.63 20.72 1.47
N THR A 186 19.34 19.64 1.83
CA THR A 186 20.59 19.73 2.61
C THR A 186 21.84 19.65 1.74
N LEU A 187 21.81 18.85 0.66
CA LEU A 187 22.99 18.47 -0.11
C LEU A 187 23.00 19.01 -1.54
N TYR A 188 21.84 19.34 -2.11
CA TYR A 188 21.77 19.80 -3.49
C TYR A 188 22.20 21.27 -3.61
N VAL A 189 23.11 21.54 -4.55
CA VAL A 189 23.50 22.91 -4.90
C VAL A 189 22.62 23.38 -6.05
N HIS A 190 21.78 24.39 -5.81
CA HIS A 190 20.89 24.95 -6.82
C HIS A 190 21.67 25.43 -8.07
N GLY A 191 21.19 25.05 -9.25
CA GLY A 191 21.82 25.35 -10.54
C GLY A 191 22.99 24.44 -10.92
N SER A 192 23.44 23.52 -10.05
CA SER A 192 24.55 22.61 -10.37
C SER A 192 24.18 21.51 -11.37
N HIS A 193 22.88 21.16 -11.46
CA HIS A 193 22.39 20.01 -12.22
C HIS A 193 23.09 18.69 -11.87
N ASN A 194 23.72 18.61 -10.69
CA ASN A 194 24.53 17.48 -10.27
C ASN A 194 23.89 16.76 -9.08
N LEU A 195 23.32 15.58 -9.34
CA LEU A 195 22.71 14.74 -8.31
C LEU A 195 23.69 13.76 -7.65
N LYS A 196 24.94 13.67 -8.12
CA LYS A 196 25.94 12.74 -7.56
C LYS A 196 26.19 12.91 -6.06
N PRO A 197 26.17 14.13 -5.46
CA PRO A 197 26.33 14.27 -4.02
C PRO A 197 25.27 13.49 -3.22
N LEU A 198 24.03 13.44 -3.72
CA LEU A 198 22.94 12.71 -3.06
C LEU A 198 23.21 11.20 -3.12
N SER A 199 23.57 10.67 -4.30
CA SER A 199 23.86 9.24 -4.45
C SER A 199 25.10 8.80 -3.67
N ASN A 200 26.14 9.64 -3.63
CA ASN A 200 27.35 9.37 -2.85
C ASN A 200 27.05 9.34 -1.35
N PHE A 201 26.24 10.29 -0.87
CA PHE A 201 25.86 10.35 0.54
C PHE A 201 25.14 9.07 1.00
N LEU A 202 24.18 8.58 0.22
CA LEU A 202 23.45 7.36 0.58
C LEU A 202 24.34 6.11 0.43
N ARG A 203 25.24 6.07 -0.57
CA ARG A 203 26.28 5.03 -0.68
C ARG A 203 27.16 4.98 0.57
N ASP A 204 27.66 6.13 1.02
CA ASP A 204 28.57 6.20 2.17
C ASP A 204 27.87 5.77 3.45
N TYR A 205 26.62 6.18 3.65
CA TYR A 205 25.77 5.66 4.73
C TYR A 205 25.60 4.15 4.70
N VAL A 206 25.34 3.58 3.51
CA VAL A 206 25.21 2.11 3.35
C VAL A 206 26.52 1.40 3.68
N ASN A 207 27.66 1.93 3.21
CA ASN A 207 28.98 1.39 3.55
C ASN A 207 29.24 1.42 5.06
N GLU A 208 28.84 2.50 5.75
CA GLU A 208 28.96 2.63 7.20
C GLU A 208 28.12 1.59 7.95
N ILE A 209 26.85 1.40 7.59
CA ILE A 209 25.99 0.38 8.24
C ILE A 209 26.47 -1.04 7.93
N ALA A 210 27.02 -1.28 6.73
CA ALA A 210 27.57 -2.58 6.35
C ALA A 210 28.88 -2.90 7.08
N ALA A 211 29.70 -1.89 7.38
CA ALA A 211 30.89 -2.04 8.22
C ALA A 211 30.53 -2.22 9.70
N LYS A 212 29.48 -1.57 10.18
CA LYS A 212 29.08 -1.55 11.60
C LYS A 212 28.25 -2.77 12.02
N TYR A 213 27.40 -3.30 11.14
CA TYR A 213 26.46 -4.36 11.46
C TYR A 213 26.55 -5.52 10.46
N PRO A 214 26.33 -6.78 10.91
CA PRO A 214 26.42 -7.94 10.02
C PRO A 214 25.23 -8.05 9.05
N PHE A 215 24.13 -7.34 9.31
CA PHE A 215 22.83 -7.59 8.66
C PHE A 215 22.81 -7.22 7.18
N TRP A 216 23.51 -6.16 6.77
CA TRP A 216 23.63 -5.81 5.35
C TRP A 216 24.36 -6.90 4.58
N ASN A 217 25.55 -7.29 5.06
CA ASN A 217 26.42 -8.27 4.40
C ASN A 217 25.83 -9.68 4.38
N ARG A 218 24.93 -10.01 5.32
CA ARG A 218 24.25 -11.32 5.34
C ARG A 218 23.40 -11.56 4.08
N THR A 219 22.80 -10.51 3.53
CA THR A 219 21.80 -10.60 2.46
C THR A 219 22.12 -9.72 1.26
N HIS A 220 23.26 -9.02 1.30
CA HIS A 220 23.63 -7.99 0.34
C HIS A 220 22.50 -6.97 0.11
N GLY A 221 21.81 -6.58 1.20
CA GLY A 221 20.72 -5.60 1.15
C GLY A 221 19.35 -6.11 0.67
N SER A 222 19.17 -7.41 0.44
CA SER A 222 17.90 -7.98 -0.09
C SER A 222 16.79 -8.17 0.96
N ASP A 223 17.06 -7.94 2.24
CA ASP A 223 16.05 -7.77 3.29
C ASP A 223 15.96 -6.31 3.78
N HIS A 224 16.59 -5.38 3.06
CA HIS A 224 16.52 -3.95 3.34
C HIS A 224 15.46 -3.29 2.49
N PHE A 225 14.88 -2.21 3.02
CA PHE A 225 13.99 -1.36 2.25
C PHE A 225 14.14 0.11 2.60
N LEU A 226 13.69 0.94 1.67
CA LEU A 226 13.62 2.39 1.81
C LEU A 226 12.28 2.93 1.29
N VAL A 227 11.94 4.14 1.73
CA VAL A 227 10.75 4.86 1.28
C VAL A 227 11.15 6.27 0.86
N ALA A 228 10.94 6.63 -0.41
CA ALA A 228 11.26 7.95 -0.93
C ALA A 228 10.17 8.42 -1.88
N CYS A 229 9.63 9.61 -1.64
CA CYS A 229 8.58 10.19 -2.46
C CYS A 229 9.06 11.35 -3.33
N HIS A 230 10.19 11.97 -2.99
CA HIS A 230 10.79 12.99 -3.85
C HIS A 230 11.05 12.45 -5.26
N ASP A 231 10.91 13.30 -6.28
CA ASP A 231 11.15 13.00 -7.70
C ASP A 231 12.52 12.32 -7.92
N TRP A 232 13.52 12.74 -7.15
CA TRP A 232 14.90 12.23 -7.20
C TRP A 232 15.16 10.97 -6.36
N GLY A 233 14.14 10.43 -5.69
CA GLY A 233 14.24 9.21 -4.87
C GLY A 233 14.95 8.05 -5.60
N PRO A 234 14.58 7.71 -6.85
CA PRO A 234 15.28 6.68 -7.62
C PRO A 234 16.78 6.96 -7.76
N TYR A 235 17.18 8.20 -8.05
CA TYR A 235 18.58 8.56 -8.31
C TYR A 235 19.46 8.47 -7.05
N THR A 236 18.88 8.62 -5.85
CA THR A 236 19.65 8.53 -4.59
C THR A 236 20.31 7.18 -4.38
N VAL A 237 19.84 6.11 -5.02
CA VAL A 237 20.39 4.75 -4.84
C VAL A 237 21.48 4.39 -5.85
N SER A 238 21.66 5.21 -6.89
CA SER A 238 22.50 4.87 -8.05
C SER A 238 24.00 4.75 -7.75
N GLY A 239 24.45 5.27 -6.61
CA GLY A 239 25.86 5.25 -6.19
C GLY A 239 26.33 3.94 -5.57
N HIS A 240 25.44 2.98 -5.32
CA HIS A 240 25.77 1.71 -4.67
C HIS A 240 25.04 0.54 -5.33
N GLU A 241 25.79 -0.45 -5.84
CA GLU A 241 25.24 -1.54 -6.67
C GLU A 241 24.19 -2.39 -5.92
N GLU A 242 24.52 -2.87 -4.72
CA GLU A 242 23.61 -3.70 -3.93
C GLU A 242 22.34 -2.94 -3.50
N LEU A 243 22.48 -1.69 -3.07
CA LEU A 243 21.35 -0.82 -2.76
C LEU A 243 20.42 -0.63 -3.98
N ALA A 244 20.99 -0.43 -5.16
CA ALA A 244 20.22 -0.27 -6.39
C ALA A 244 19.55 -1.58 -6.82
N ARG A 245 20.21 -2.73 -6.67
CA ARG A 245 19.74 -4.01 -7.24
C ARG A 245 18.95 -4.90 -6.27
N ASN A 246 19.26 -4.86 -4.98
CA ASN A 246 18.76 -5.86 -4.03
C ASN A 246 17.71 -5.29 -3.07
N THR A 247 17.87 -4.03 -2.64
CA THR A 247 16.97 -3.38 -1.67
C THR A 247 15.58 -3.13 -2.25
N ILE A 248 14.54 -3.36 -1.45
CA ILE A 248 13.15 -3.03 -1.82
C ILE A 248 12.98 -1.52 -1.78
N LYS A 249 12.60 -0.91 -2.90
CA LYS A 249 12.40 0.54 -2.99
C LYS A 249 10.91 0.86 -3.01
N ALA A 250 10.40 1.60 -2.03
CA ALA A 250 9.07 2.19 -2.10
C ALA A 250 9.17 3.63 -2.62
N LEU A 251 8.81 3.84 -3.89
CA LEU A 251 9.09 5.08 -4.63
C LEU A 251 7.81 5.71 -5.16
N CYS A 252 7.66 7.03 -5.03
CA CYS A 252 6.57 7.74 -5.71
C CYS A 252 6.84 7.78 -7.22
N ASN A 253 8.08 8.06 -7.62
CA ASN A 253 8.52 7.96 -9.00
C ASN A 253 8.76 6.49 -9.40
N ALA A 254 7.70 5.81 -9.85
CA ALA A 254 7.71 4.41 -10.26
C ALA A 254 7.67 4.27 -11.80
N ASP A 255 8.67 4.85 -12.47
CA ASP A 255 8.83 4.81 -13.92
C ASP A 255 9.66 3.59 -14.37
N LEU A 256 9.08 2.76 -15.25
CA LEU A 256 9.79 1.62 -15.85
C LEU A 256 10.86 2.04 -16.87
N SER A 257 10.74 3.25 -17.43
CA SER A 257 11.65 3.74 -18.48
C SER A 257 13.06 4.05 -17.94
N GLU A 258 13.16 4.44 -16.67
CA GLU A 258 14.43 4.73 -15.99
C GLU A 258 15.20 3.48 -15.57
N ARG A 259 14.53 2.31 -15.53
CA ARG A 259 15.10 1.01 -15.13
C ARG A 259 15.62 0.92 -13.69
N ILE A 260 15.40 1.95 -12.86
CA ILE A 260 15.73 1.94 -11.43
C ILE A 260 14.62 1.23 -10.64
N PHE A 261 13.37 1.57 -10.94
CA PHE A 261 12.19 0.91 -10.37
C PHE A 261 11.93 -0.43 -11.08
N ILE A 262 11.78 -1.51 -10.32
CA ILE A 262 11.44 -2.84 -10.85
C ILE A 262 10.09 -3.30 -10.31
N ALA A 263 9.10 -3.39 -11.19
CA ALA A 263 7.78 -3.91 -10.86
C ALA A 263 7.85 -5.34 -10.30
N GLY A 264 7.07 -5.61 -9.25
CA GLY A 264 7.06 -6.90 -8.53
C GLY A 264 8.18 -7.05 -7.50
N ARG A 265 9.22 -6.21 -7.53
CA ARG A 265 10.25 -6.10 -6.49
C ARG A 265 10.05 -4.85 -5.63
N ASP A 266 9.86 -3.72 -6.30
CA ASP A 266 9.70 -2.38 -5.72
C ASP A 266 8.21 -2.03 -5.55
N VAL A 267 7.92 -1.04 -4.71
CA VAL A 267 6.57 -0.64 -4.34
C VAL A 267 6.28 0.75 -4.91
N SER A 268 5.24 0.85 -5.74
CA SER A 268 4.76 2.17 -6.18
C SER A 268 4.00 2.86 -5.04
N LEU A 269 4.59 3.94 -4.54
CA LEU A 269 4.15 4.70 -3.37
C LEU A 269 3.14 5.77 -3.79
N PRO A 270 1.98 5.91 -3.12
CA PRO A 270 1.06 7.01 -3.42
C PRO A 270 1.63 8.36 -2.96
N GLU A 271 1.84 9.27 -3.90
CA GLU A 271 2.22 10.65 -3.59
C GLU A 271 1.02 11.43 -3.02
N THR A 272 1.18 12.05 -1.84
CA THR A 272 0.09 12.78 -1.19
C THR A 272 0.51 14.20 -0.83
N THR A 273 -0.26 15.18 -1.29
CA THR A 273 -0.12 16.55 -0.81
C THR A 273 -0.78 16.74 0.56
N ILE A 274 0.01 16.91 1.61
CA ILE A 274 -0.49 17.26 2.95
C ILE A 274 -0.27 18.74 3.21
N ARG A 275 -1.37 19.51 3.29
CA ARG A 275 -1.31 20.95 3.57
C ARG A 275 -1.20 21.26 5.07
N ALA A 276 -1.93 20.51 5.89
CA ALA A 276 -2.00 20.71 7.33
C ALA A 276 -1.84 19.35 8.05
N PRO A 277 -0.63 19.02 8.55
CA PRO A 277 -0.36 17.71 9.16
C PRO A 277 -1.25 17.35 10.35
N ARG A 278 -1.76 18.36 11.08
CA ARG A 278 -2.72 18.16 12.19
C ARG A 278 -4.12 17.74 11.73
N ARG A 279 -4.46 17.96 10.45
CA ARG A 279 -5.77 17.66 9.84
C ARG A 279 -5.58 17.13 8.42
N PRO A 280 -4.89 15.98 8.24
CA PRO A 280 -4.52 15.47 6.91
C PRO A 280 -5.75 15.06 6.08
N LEU A 281 -6.85 14.70 6.77
CA LEU A 281 -8.11 14.23 6.18
C LEU A 281 -9.12 15.35 5.93
N ARG A 282 -8.68 16.62 5.92
CA ARG A 282 -9.57 17.76 5.67
C ARG A 282 -10.09 17.71 4.23
N HIS A 283 -11.37 18.01 4.04
CA HIS A 283 -12.05 18.14 2.74
C HIS A 283 -12.30 16.84 1.97
N ILE A 284 -12.08 15.67 2.55
CA ILE A 284 -12.44 14.38 1.94
C ILE A 284 -13.94 14.31 1.57
N GLY A 285 -14.25 13.49 0.58
CA GLY A 285 -15.57 13.25 0.03
C GLY A 285 -15.84 14.11 -1.21
N GLY A 286 -16.85 13.75 -1.99
CA GLY A 286 -17.22 14.48 -3.18
C GLY A 286 -18.72 14.52 -3.43
N ASN A 287 -19.12 15.15 -4.54
CA ASN A 287 -20.52 15.20 -4.91
C ASN A 287 -20.97 13.86 -5.52
N ARG A 288 -22.27 13.54 -5.42
CA ARG A 288 -22.88 12.42 -6.16
C ARG A 288 -22.76 12.63 -7.68
N ALA A 289 -22.84 11.54 -8.44
CA ALA A 289 -22.71 11.54 -9.90
C ALA A 289 -23.52 12.64 -10.62
N SER A 290 -24.77 12.89 -10.19
CA SER A 290 -25.67 13.88 -10.80
C SER A 290 -25.31 15.34 -10.49
N LEU A 291 -24.43 15.58 -9.52
CA LEU A 291 -23.96 16.91 -9.11
C LEU A 291 -22.53 17.18 -9.58
N ARG A 292 -22.10 16.50 -10.66
CA ARG A 292 -20.80 16.66 -11.32
C ARG A 292 -20.98 17.12 -12.77
N PRO A 293 -21.26 18.41 -13.01
CA PRO A 293 -21.52 18.94 -14.33
C PRO A 293 -20.26 19.03 -15.21
N ILE A 294 -19.07 19.09 -14.62
CA ILE A 294 -17.81 19.21 -15.37
C ILE A 294 -17.39 17.81 -15.85
N LEU A 295 -17.14 17.64 -17.15
CA LEU A 295 -16.67 16.37 -17.70
C LEU A 295 -15.27 16.05 -17.21
N ALA A 296 -14.30 16.95 -17.47
CA ALA A 296 -12.93 16.77 -17.03
C ALA A 296 -12.29 18.05 -16.49
N PHE A 297 -11.39 17.90 -15.52
CA PHE A 297 -10.70 19.04 -14.88
C PHE A 297 -9.20 18.79 -14.69
N PHE A 298 -8.43 19.82 -15.00
CA PHE A 298 -7.00 19.92 -14.67
C PHE A 298 -6.62 21.38 -14.36
N ALA A 299 -5.79 21.58 -13.35
CA ALA A 299 -5.15 22.85 -13.07
C ALA A 299 -3.81 22.63 -12.35
N GLY A 300 -2.69 22.96 -12.99
CA GLY A 300 -1.36 22.79 -12.40
C GLY A 300 -0.24 23.17 -13.36
N SER A 301 0.95 23.47 -12.82
CA SER A 301 2.09 24.00 -13.59
C SER A 301 2.44 23.16 -14.83
N MET A 302 2.83 23.84 -15.92
CA MET A 302 3.20 23.26 -17.23
C MET A 302 4.64 22.74 -17.23
N HIS A 303 4.89 21.72 -16.42
CA HIS A 303 6.14 20.98 -16.41
C HIS A 303 5.96 19.63 -17.09
N GLY A 304 7.06 19.05 -17.58
CA GLY A 304 7.02 17.79 -18.32
C GLY A 304 6.49 17.90 -19.74
N ARG A 305 6.41 16.75 -20.41
CA ARG A 305 6.00 16.64 -21.82
C ARG A 305 4.48 16.54 -22.04
N VAL A 306 3.74 16.03 -21.06
CA VAL A 306 2.31 15.76 -21.20
C VAL A 306 1.44 16.99 -20.94
N ARG A 307 1.72 17.76 -19.89
CA ARG A 307 0.88 18.91 -19.50
C ARG A 307 0.80 20.01 -20.55
N PRO A 308 1.90 20.41 -21.23
CA PRO A 308 1.83 21.37 -22.33
C PRO A 308 0.96 20.85 -23.49
N THR A 309 1.08 19.56 -23.84
CA THR A 309 0.27 18.92 -24.88
C THR A 309 -1.21 18.93 -24.50
N LEU A 310 -1.55 18.56 -23.26
CA LEU A 310 -2.92 18.63 -22.74
C LEU A 310 -3.49 20.05 -22.84
N LEU A 311 -2.72 21.06 -22.45
CA LEU A 311 -3.15 22.47 -22.52
C LEU A 311 -3.30 22.94 -23.97
N LYS A 312 -2.43 22.51 -24.89
CA LYS A 312 -2.50 22.86 -26.32
C LYS A 312 -3.86 22.44 -26.93
N TYR A 313 -4.27 21.19 -26.66
CA TYR A 313 -5.51 20.65 -27.21
C TYR A 313 -6.75 21.17 -26.47
N TRP A 314 -6.76 21.12 -25.13
CA TRP A 314 -7.98 21.30 -24.33
C TRP A 314 -8.00 22.55 -23.46
N GLY A 315 -6.92 23.34 -23.43
CA GLY A 315 -6.85 24.57 -22.66
C GLY A 315 -7.54 25.76 -23.35
N GLY A 316 -7.63 26.87 -22.61
CA GLY A 316 -8.08 28.16 -23.15
C GLY A 316 -9.60 28.33 -23.23
N GLU A 317 -10.37 27.60 -22.42
CA GLU A 317 -11.84 27.69 -22.37
C GLU A 317 -12.52 27.40 -23.73
N LYS A 318 -11.84 26.65 -24.60
CA LYS A 318 -12.35 26.23 -25.92
C LYS A 318 -13.58 25.32 -25.85
N ASP A 319 -13.83 24.74 -24.68
CA ASP A 319 -14.84 23.73 -24.47
C ASP A 319 -15.54 23.98 -23.12
N GLU A 320 -16.86 23.79 -23.11
CA GLU A 320 -17.72 24.14 -21.97
C GLU A 320 -17.47 23.23 -20.76
N ASP A 321 -17.28 21.92 -20.97
CA ASP A 321 -17.20 20.91 -19.90
C ASP A 321 -15.80 20.31 -19.70
N MET A 322 -14.82 20.69 -20.52
CA MET A 322 -13.39 20.40 -20.32
C MET A 322 -12.65 21.60 -19.68
N LYS A 323 -12.51 21.59 -18.36
CA LYS A 323 -11.92 22.69 -17.57
C LYS A 323 -10.42 22.50 -17.35
N ILE A 324 -9.60 22.86 -18.34
CA ILE A 324 -8.14 22.65 -18.35
C ILE A 324 -7.38 23.98 -18.25
N TYR A 325 -6.60 24.14 -17.17
CA TYR A 325 -5.89 25.38 -16.86
C TYR A 325 -4.39 25.17 -16.62
N LYS A 326 -3.56 26.14 -17.04
CA LYS A 326 -2.14 26.21 -16.65
C LYS A 326 -1.96 26.42 -15.15
N ARG A 327 -2.73 27.32 -14.57
CA ARG A 327 -2.95 27.50 -13.13
C ARG A 327 -4.39 27.97 -13.00
N LEU A 328 -5.09 27.57 -11.95
CA LEU A 328 -6.48 27.99 -11.77
C LEU A 328 -6.50 29.53 -11.64
N PRO A 329 -7.12 30.26 -12.58
CA PRO A 329 -7.09 31.73 -12.55
C PRO A 329 -7.78 32.27 -11.30
N LEU A 330 -7.29 33.39 -10.75
CA LEU A 330 -7.84 33.97 -9.52
C LEU A 330 -9.36 34.23 -9.62
N LYS A 331 -9.79 34.85 -10.74
CA LYS A 331 -11.22 35.13 -11.03
C LYS A 331 -12.08 33.86 -11.03
N VAL A 332 -11.55 32.74 -11.54
CA VAL A 332 -12.23 31.44 -11.55
C VAL A 332 -12.25 30.84 -10.14
N SER A 333 -11.11 30.89 -9.45
CA SER A 333 -10.95 30.33 -8.10
C SER A 333 -11.80 31.03 -7.02
N GLN A 334 -12.12 32.31 -7.22
CA GLN A 334 -13.02 33.09 -6.36
C GLN A 334 -14.47 32.61 -6.45
N LYS A 335 -14.91 32.18 -7.64
CA LYS A 335 -16.26 31.62 -7.84
C LYS A 335 -16.35 30.17 -7.37
N MET A 336 -15.30 29.39 -7.66
CA MET A 336 -15.23 27.98 -7.34
C MET A 336 -13.78 27.59 -7.07
N THR A 337 -13.51 27.19 -5.84
CA THR A 337 -12.17 26.77 -5.42
C THR A 337 -11.69 25.55 -6.20
N TYR A 338 -10.38 25.29 -6.18
CA TYR A 338 -9.79 24.07 -6.77
C TYR A 338 -10.44 22.78 -6.25
N ILE A 339 -10.69 22.70 -4.94
CA ILE A 339 -11.33 21.54 -4.31
C ILE A 339 -12.77 21.39 -4.82
N GLN A 340 -13.52 22.49 -4.91
CA GLN A 340 -14.89 22.46 -5.44
C GLN A 340 -14.90 21.99 -6.90
N HIS A 341 -13.97 22.46 -7.75
CA HIS A 341 -13.82 21.96 -9.12
C HIS A 341 -13.66 20.44 -9.16
N MET A 342 -12.74 19.88 -8.38
CA MET A 342 -12.54 18.42 -8.33
C MET A 342 -13.77 17.67 -7.82
N LYS A 343 -14.47 18.19 -6.80
CA LYS A 343 -15.71 17.59 -6.27
C LYS A 343 -16.88 17.63 -7.26
N SER A 344 -16.88 18.58 -8.19
CA SER A 344 -17.91 18.76 -9.23
C SER A 344 -17.51 18.22 -10.61
N THR A 345 -16.37 17.53 -10.70
CA THR A 345 -15.86 16.95 -11.95
C THR A 345 -16.09 15.45 -12.00
N LYS A 346 -16.46 14.91 -13.17
CA LYS A 346 -16.56 13.46 -13.38
C LYS A 346 -15.18 12.80 -13.43
N TYR A 347 -14.31 13.32 -14.28
CA TYR A 347 -12.99 12.77 -14.58
C TYR A 347 -11.85 13.76 -14.22
N CYS A 348 -11.05 13.44 -13.21
CA CYS A 348 -9.95 14.29 -12.78
C CYS A 348 -8.67 13.87 -13.50
N LEU A 349 -8.19 14.71 -14.42
CA LEU A 349 -7.02 14.38 -15.22
C LEU A 349 -5.76 14.45 -14.36
N CYS A 350 -4.93 13.42 -14.44
CA CYS A 350 -3.67 13.24 -13.74
C CYS A 350 -2.53 13.04 -14.76
N PRO A 351 -2.21 14.06 -15.57
CA PRO A 351 -1.08 13.99 -16.49
C PRO A 351 0.26 14.03 -15.75
N MET A 352 1.22 13.21 -16.18
CA MET A 352 2.58 13.25 -15.66
C MET A 352 3.20 14.65 -15.78
N GLY A 353 4.08 14.98 -14.83
CA GLY A 353 4.86 16.21 -14.81
C GLY A 353 6.27 15.96 -15.34
N PHE A 354 7.27 16.46 -14.61
CA PHE A 354 8.66 16.02 -14.81
C PHE A 354 8.75 14.51 -14.65
N GLU A 355 8.20 14.00 -13.55
CA GLU A 355 8.07 12.57 -13.27
C GLU A 355 6.67 12.04 -13.56
N VAL A 356 6.58 10.71 -13.62
CA VAL A 356 5.34 9.97 -13.91
C VAL A 356 4.25 10.12 -12.83
N ASN A 357 4.64 10.37 -11.58
CA ASN A 357 3.71 10.55 -10.47
C ASN A 357 3.09 11.94 -10.41
N SER A 358 1.96 12.02 -9.72
CA SER A 358 1.32 13.27 -9.37
C SER A 358 0.52 13.11 -8.08
N PRO A 359 0.57 14.08 -7.16
CA PRO A 359 -0.24 14.02 -5.94
C PRO A 359 -1.75 14.11 -6.28
N ARG A 360 -2.06 14.56 -7.49
CA ARG A 360 -3.41 14.71 -8.01
C ARG A 360 -4.16 13.39 -8.13
N ILE A 361 -3.44 12.27 -8.26
CA ILE A 361 -4.04 10.93 -8.26
C ILE A 361 -4.72 10.68 -6.92
N VAL A 362 -4.02 10.95 -5.81
CA VAL A 362 -4.59 10.83 -4.46
C VAL A 362 -5.65 11.91 -4.21
N GLU A 363 -5.46 13.14 -4.70
CA GLU A 363 -6.50 14.19 -4.59
C GLU A 363 -7.81 13.80 -5.32
N ALA A 364 -7.72 13.19 -6.51
CA ALA A 364 -8.89 12.70 -7.24
C ALA A 364 -9.67 11.67 -6.42
N ILE A 365 -8.94 10.74 -5.80
CA ILE A 365 -9.51 9.74 -4.89
C ILE A 365 -10.16 10.40 -3.66
N TYR A 366 -9.52 11.40 -3.06
CA TYR A 366 -10.05 12.14 -1.89
C TYR A 366 -11.37 12.85 -2.20
N TYR A 367 -11.53 13.35 -3.42
CA TYR A 367 -12.71 14.10 -3.84
C TYR A 367 -13.70 13.25 -4.66
N GLU A 368 -13.57 11.93 -4.60
CA GLU A 368 -14.45 10.94 -5.26
C GLU A 368 -14.63 11.21 -6.77
N CYS A 369 -13.57 11.71 -7.40
CA CYS A 369 -13.49 12.02 -8.82
C CYS A 369 -12.73 10.88 -9.52
N VAL A 370 -13.24 10.34 -10.63
CA VAL A 370 -12.58 9.23 -11.31
C VAL A 370 -11.22 9.72 -11.87
N PRO A 371 -10.07 9.21 -11.38
CA PRO A 371 -8.78 9.63 -11.89
C PRO A 371 -8.59 9.17 -13.33
N VAL A 372 -8.11 10.07 -14.19
CA VAL A 372 -7.67 9.78 -15.55
C VAL A 372 -6.16 9.89 -15.61
N ILE A 373 -5.48 8.76 -15.73
CA ILE A 373 -4.02 8.69 -15.74
C ILE A 373 -3.54 8.91 -17.17
N ILE A 374 -2.64 9.89 -17.35
CA ILE A 374 -1.98 10.18 -18.62
C ILE A 374 -0.47 10.23 -18.36
N ALA A 375 0.13 9.05 -18.24
CA ALA A 375 1.51 8.83 -17.88
C ALA A 375 1.93 7.46 -18.40
N ASP A 376 2.57 7.42 -19.57
CA ASP A 376 3.06 6.16 -20.11
C ASP A 376 4.20 5.64 -19.19
N ASN A 377 4.34 4.31 -19.08
CA ASN A 377 5.32 3.61 -18.23
C ASN A 377 5.13 3.72 -16.71
N PHE A 378 4.12 4.44 -16.22
CA PHE A 378 3.89 4.57 -14.79
C PHE A 378 3.31 3.29 -14.18
N VAL A 379 3.99 2.72 -13.17
CA VAL A 379 3.42 1.68 -12.33
C VAL A 379 2.52 2.34 -11.28
N LEU A 380 1.21 2.14 -11.38
CA LEU A 380 0.25 2.81 -10.50
C LEU A 380 0.42 2.39 -9.02
N PRO A 381 0.18 3.29 -8.06
CA PRO A 381 0.36 2.99 -6.65
C PRO A 381 -0.50 1.82 -6.19
N LEU A 382 0.09 0.90 -5.40
CA LEU A 382 -0.59 -0.29 -4.87
C LEU A 382 -1.21 -1.20 -5.96
N SER A 383 -0.72 -1.13 -7.21
CA SER A 383 -1.26 -1.90 -8.33
C SER A 383 -0.93 -3.40 -8.28
N ASP A 384 -0.07 -3.83 -7.36
CA ASP A 384 0.16 -5.22 -6.96
C ASP A 384 -1.06 -5.82 -6.26
N VAL A 385 -1.85 -4.99 -5.56
CA VAL A 385 -3.03 -5.42 -4.80
C VAL A 385 -4.33 -4.94 -5.45
N LEU A 386 -4.38 -3.68 -5.90
CA LEU A 386 -5.60 -3.02 -6.38
C LEU A 386 -5.74 -3.13 -7.90
N ASP A 387 -6.96 -3.41 -8.36
CA ASP A 387 -7.34 -3.32 -9.76
C ASP A 387 -7.75 -1.88 -10.11
N TRP A 388 -6.80 -1.12 -10.63
CA TRP A 388 -7.04 0.26 -11.06
C TRP A 388 -8.08 0.39 -12.18
N SER A 389 -8.31 -0.66 -12.98
CA SER A 389 -9.33 -0.61 -14.05
C SER A 389 -10.76 -0.52 -13.50
N ALA A 390 -10.96 -0.90 -12.24
CA ALA A 390 -12.24 -0.83 -11.56
C ALA A 390 -12.64 0.60 -11.16
N PHE A 391 -11.68 1.53 -11.01
CA PHE A 391 -11.95 2.87 -10.46
C PHE A 391 -11.22 4.01 -11.16
N SER A 392 -10.51 3.76 -12.26
CA SER A 392 -9.77 4.78 -13.01
C SER A 392 -9.89 4.59 -14.52
N VAL A 393 -9.44 5.58 -15.27
CA VAL A 393 -9.26 5.51 -16.72
C VAL A 393 -7.79 5.75 -17.02
N VAL A 394 -7.16 4.90 -17.81
CA VAL A 394 -5.80 5.12 -18.32
C VAL A 394 -5.91 5.52 -19.79
N VAL A 395 -5.29 6.65 -20.15
CA VAL A 395 -5.27 7.18 -21.51
C VAL A 395 -3.81 7.31 -21.94
N ALA A 396 -3.45 6.69 -23.05
CA ALA A 396 -2.11 6.82 -23.60
C ALA A 396 -1.84 8.28 -24.00
N GLU A 397 -0.61 8.73 -23.86
CA GLU A 397 -0.28 10.14 -24.09
C GLU A 397 -0.56 10.60 -25.52
N LYS A 398 -0.38 9.70 -26.50
CA LYS A 398 -0.71 9.95 -27.91
C LYS A 398 -2.20 10.22 -28.16
N ASP A 399 -3.07 9.76 -27.27
CA ASP A 399 -4.52 9.84 -27.41
C ASP A 399 -5.12 11.09 -26.74
N ILE A 400 -4.29 11.98 -26.20
CA ILE A 400 -4.71 13.30 -25.68
C ILE A 400 -5.64 14.04 -26.66
N PRO A 401 -5.39 14.11 -27.99
CA PRO A 401 -6.29 14.79 -28.93
C PRO A 401 -7.71 14.21 -28.96
N ARG A 402 -7.89 12.95 -28.58
CA ARG A 402 -9.17 12.23 -28.53
C ARG A 402 -9.74 12.10 -27.11
N LEU A 403 -9.17 12.81 -26.13
CA LEU A 403 -9.52 12.65 -24.72
C LEU A 403 -11.03 12.79 -24.44
N LYS A 404 -11.69 13.83 -24.98
CA LYS A 404 -13.13 14.03 -24.78
C LYS A 404 -13.95 12.89 -25.38
N GLU A 405 -13.60 12.43 -26.59
CA GLU A 405 -14.22 11.28 -27.25
C GLU A 405 -14.14 10.03 -26.36
N ILE A 406 -12.95 9.72 -25.84
CA ILE A 406 -12.71 8.58 -24.96
C ILE A 406 -13.57 8.68 -23.70
N LEU A 407 -13.59 9.83 -23.02
CA LEU A 407 -14.35 10.01 -21.78
C LEU A 407 -15.87 9.95 -21.98
N LEU A 408 -16.37 10.45 -23.12
CA LEU A 408 -17.80 10.38 -23.47
C LEU A 408 -18.22 8.99 -23.95
N SER A 409 -17.30 8.19 -24.49
CA SER A 409 -17.58 6.80 -24.88
C SER A 409 -17.89 5.88 -23.69
N ILE A 410 -17.52 6.28 -22.47
CA ILE A 410 -17.76 5.52 -21.25
C ILE A 410 -19.24 5.64 -20.86
N PRO A 411 -20.00 4.53 -20.84
CA PRO A 411 -21.42 4.60 -20.50
C PRO A 411 -21.65 5.08 -19.06
N MET A 412 -22.73 5.84 -18.84
CA MET A 412 -23.03 6.41 -17.52
C MET A 412 -23.06 5.36 -16.39
N ARG A 413 -23.58 4.15 -16.67
CA ARG A 413 -23.55 3.03 -15.70
C ARG A 413 -22.14 2.67 -15.24
N LYS A 414 -21.17 2.67 -16.17
CA LYS A 414 -19.77 2.34 -15.90
C LYS A 414 -19.11 3.46 -15.13
N TYR A 415 -19.39 4.72 -15.49
CA TYR A 415 -18.93 5.88 -14.74
C TYR A 415 -19.42 5.86 -13.29
N VAL A 416 -20.71 5.62 -13.04
CA VAL A 416 -21.27 5.54 -11.68
C VAL A 416 -20.62 4.41 -10.87
N ALA A 417 -20.40 3.25 -11.49
CA ALA A 417 -19.68 2.15 -10.86
C ALA A 417 -18.23 2.53 -10.49
N MET A 418 -17.48 3.15 -11.41
CA MET A 418 -16.13 3.64 -11.12
C MET A 418 -16.13 4.67 -10.01
N GLN A 419 -17.07 5.62 -10.01
CA GLN A 419 -17.16 6.65 -8.97
C GLN A 419 -17.44 6.03 -7.58
N ASN A 420 -18.34 5.06 -7.50
CA ASN A 420 -18.57 4.30 -6.27
C ASN A 420 -17.31 3.54 -5.83
N ASN A 421 -16.59 2.96 -6.78
CA ASN A 421 -15.34 2.25 -6.50
C ASN A 421 -14.25 3.20 -5.99
N VAL A 422 -14.16 4.44 -6.51
CA VAL A 422 -13.28 5.50 -5.96
C VAL A 422 -13.63 5.78 -4.51
N LYS A 423 -14.92 5.88 -4.17
CA LYS A 423 -15.36 6.08 -2.78
C LYS A 423 -14.96 4.92 -1.88
N MET A 424 -15.07 3.68 -2.37
CA MET A 424 -14.71 2.49 -1.60
C MET A 424 -13.19 2.33 -1.43
N VAL A 425 -12.39 2.68 -2.45
CA VAL A 425 -10.92 2.57 -2.41
C VAL A 425 -10.28 3.67 -1.58
N GLN A 426 -10.97 4.81 -1.39
CA GLN A 426 -10.44 6.00 -0.72
C GLN A 426 -9.76 5.73 0.62
N LYS A 427 -10.31 4.84 1.46
CA LYS A 427 -9.74 4.49 2.76
C LYS A 427 -8.29 3.97 2.68
N HIS A 428 -7.95 3.29 1.58
CA HIS A 428 -6.61 2.73 1.34
C HIS A 428 -5.57 3.80 0.99
N PHE A 429 -6.04 5.03 0.71
CA PHE A 429 -5.21 6.17 0.39
C PHE A 429 -5.23 7.22 1.50
N LEU A 430 -5.66 6.90 2.73
CA LEU A 430 -5.71 7.89 3.83
C LEU A 430 -4.50 7.76 4.76
N TRP A 431 -3.89 8.90 5.09
CA TRP A 431 -2.92 9.01 6.18
C TRP A 431 -3.62 9.33 7.50
N ASN A 432 -3.70 8.34 8.40
CA ASN A 432 -4.24 8.53 9.73
C ASN A 432 -3.12 8.86 10.74
N PRO A 433 -3.32 9.83 11.66
CA PRO A 433 -2.37 10.10 12.75
C PRO A 433 -2.04 8.88 13.61
N LYS A 434 -3.00 7.96 13.75
CA LYS A 434 -2.82 6.62 14.30
C LYS A 434 -3.17 5.62 13.20
N PRO A 435 -2.29 4.68 12.84
CA PRO A 435 -2.55 3.75 11.75
C PRO A 435 -3.83 2.95 11.99
N MET A 436 -4.67 2.84 10.97
CA MET A 436 -5.89 2.01 10.94
C MET A 436 -5.70 0.86 9.96
N ARG A 437 -6.30 -0.31 10.22
CA ARG A 437 -6.17 -1.45 9.28
C ARG A 437 -6.54 -1.02 7.86
N TYR A 438 -5.71 -1.43 6.91
CA TYR A 438 -5.85 -1.14 5.48
C TYR A 438 -5.73 0.33 5.08
N ASP A 439 -5.28 1.23 5.95
CA ASP A 439 -4.94 2.60 5.55
C ASP A 439 -3.64 2.69 4.75
N MET A 440 -3.26 3.89 4.30
CA MET A 440 -2.11 4.03 3.39
C MET A 440 -0.82 3.46 3.99
N PHE A 441 -0.58 3.67 5.28
CA PHE A 441 0.58 3.11 5.97
C PHE A 441 0.63 1.58 5.88
N HIS A 442 -0.48 0.92 6.23
CA HIS A 442 -0.52 -0.54 6.20
C HIS A 442 -0.51 -1.11 4.78
N MET A 443 -1.11 -0.43 3.81
CA MET A 443 -1.08 -0.85 2.41
C MET A 443 0.34 -0.80 1.83
N ILE A 444 1.10 0.25 2.15
CA ILE A 444 2.52 0.35 1.75
C ILE A 444 3.34 -0.74 2.44
N LEU A 445 3.19 -0.88 3.77
CA LEU A 445 3.92 -1.90 4.53
C LEU A 445 3.60 -3.31 4.04
N HIS A 446 2.33 -3.58 3.68
CA HIS A 446 1.90 -4.84 3.07
C HIS A 446 2.58 -5.08 1.74
N SER A 447 2.67 -4.07 0.87
CA SER A 447 3.33 -4.21 -0.44
C SER A 447 4.81 -4.53 -0.27
N ILE A 448 5.49 -3.89 0.70
CA ILE A 448 6.89 -4.19 1.04
C ILE A 448 7.03 -5.64 1.55
N TRP A 449 6.15 -6.06 2.46
CA TRP A 449 6.09 -7.43 2.98
C TRP A 449 5.86 -8.46 1.88
N PHE A 450 4.88 -8.21 1.01
CA PHE A 450 4.49 -9.12 -0.05
C PHE A 450 5.62 -9.28 -1.09
N ASN A 451 6.28 -8.18 -1.46
CA ASN A 451 7.45 -8.24 -2.33
C ASN A 451 8.61 -9.00 -1.69
N LYS A 452 8.83 -8.87 -0.37
CA LYS A 452 9.83 -9.68 0.33
C LYS A 452 9.54 -11.17 0.24
N LEU A 453 8.29 -11.59 0.42
CA LEU A 453 7.90 -13.00 0.28
C LEU A 453 8.13 -13.54 -1.13
N ASN A 454 7.95 -12.70 -2.15
CA ASN A 454 8.14 -13.09 -3.55
C ASN A 454 9.63 -13.16 -3.97
N GLN A 455 10.52 -12.50 -3.22
CA GLN A 455 11.98 -12.62 -3.38
C GLN A 455 12.57 -13.82 -2.62
N SER A 456 11.81 -14.42 -1.69
CA SER A 456 12.26 -15.47 -0.77
C SER A 456 12.07 -16.89 -1.29
#